data_AF-A0A2N2PQ16-F1
#
_entry.id   AF-A0A2N2PQ16-F1
#
_cell.length_a   1.000
_cell.length_b   1.000
_cell.length_c   1.000
_cell.angle_alpha   90.00
_cell.angle_beta   90.00
_cell.angle_gamma   90.00
#
_symmetry.space_group_name_H-M   'P 1'
#
loop_
_entity.id
_entity.type
_entity.pdbx_description
1 polymer ?
#
loop_
_entity_poly.entity_id
_entity_poly.type
_entity_poly.pdbx_seq_one_letter_code
_entity_poly.pdbx_strand_id
1 'polypeptide(L)'
;MSDKLDFIIEGGLLATGAGIARVDLGIRGERVAEIAADLDAGRAGRVIDATGKFVLPGVVDVHTHPVYLDDLGGASVSGAHGGVTTMIHYAYARGRGRARPGGGPRGERPGDRLPGG
;
A
#
# COMPACT_ATOMS: atom_id res chain seq x y z
N MET A 1 -4.92 -27.29 -13.96
CA MET A 1 -4.98 -25.99 -13.25
C MET A 1 -6.29 -25.35 -13.66
N SER A 2 -7.05 -24.76 -12.73
CA SER A 2 -8.36 -24.18 -13.08
C SER A 2 -8.13 -22.85 -13.81
N ASP A 3 -8.76 -22.67 -14.97
CA ASP A 3 -8.72 -21.43 -15.75
C ASP A 3 -9.59 -20.30 -15.16
N LYS A 4 -10.17 -20.55 -13.98
CA LYS A 4 -11.03 -19.60 -13.26
C LYS A 4 -10.24 -18.41 -12.73
N LEU A 5 -10.83 -17.23 -12.84
CA LEU A 5 -10.32 -15.97 -12.32
C LEU A 5 -11.19 -15.54 -11.13
N ASP A 6 -10.60 -14.82 -10.18
CA ASP A 6 -11.35 -14.29 -9.04
C ASP A 6 -12.16 -13.08 -9.48
N PHE A 7 -11.49 -12.15 -10.19
CA PHE A 7 -12.16 -11.05 -10.85
C PHE A 7 -11.44 -10.58 -12.12
N ILE A 8 -12.20 -9.93 -13.01
CA ILE A 8 -11.69 -9.23 -14.19
C ILE A 8 -11.91 -7.73 -14.01
N ILE A 9 -10.93 -6.92 -14.40
CA ILE A 9 -11.09 -5.48 -14.65
C ILE A 9 -11.22 -5.32 -16.16
N GLU A 10 -12.39 -4.90 -16.64
CA GLU A 10 -12.78 -4.93 -18.06
C GLU A 10 -12.74 -3.54 -18.69
N GLY A 11 -12.27 -3.44 -19.93
CA GLY A 11 -12.37 -2.25 -20.78
C GLY A 11 -11.50 -1.06 -20.38
N GLY A 12 -10.59 -1.26 -19.42
CA GLY A 12 -9.76 -0.22 -18.83
C GLY A 12 -8.59 0.24 -19.70
N LEU A 13 -8.13 1.48 -19.49
CA LEU A 13 -6.89 1.99 -20.08
C LEU A 13 -5.72 1.69 -19.13
N LEU A 14 -5.05 0.57 -19.34
CA LEU A 14 -3.88 0.18 -18.56
C LEU A 14 -2.71 1.10 -18.89
N ALA A 15 -2.20 1.82 -17.90
CA ALA A 15 -0.98 2.61 -18.02
C ALA A 15 0.21 1.87 -17.42
N THR A 16 1.27 1.72 -18.21
CA THR A 16 2.54 1.12 -17.78
C THR A 16 3.71 2.00 -18.19
N GLY A 17 4.92 1.64 -17.78
CA GLY A 17 6.14 2.28 -18.28
C GLY A 17 6.33 2.16 -19.80
N ALA A 18 5.65 1.23 -20.46
CA ALA A 18 5.70 1.05 -21.92
C ALA A 18 4.68 1.90 -22.69
N GLY A 19 3.68 2.48 -22.00
CA GLY A 19 2.60 3.25 -22.62
C GLY A 19 1.22 2.88 -22.09
N ILE A 20 0.19 3.30 -22.82
CA ILE A 20 -1.22 3.12 -22.48
C ILE A 20 -1.90 2.23 -23.52
N ALA A 21 -2.61 1.20 -23.06
CA ALA A 21 -3.39 0.32 -23.93
C ALA A 21 -4.75 -0.01 -23.30
N ARG A 22 -5.77 -0.22 -24.15
CA ARG A 22 -7.06 -0.76 -23.70
C ARG A 22 -6.95 -2.27 -23.59
N VAL A 23 -7.11 -2.79 -22.38
CA VAL A 23 -7.00 -4.23 -22.08
C VAL A 23 -7.86 -4.57 -20.87
N ASP A 24 -8.14 -5.87 -20.74
CA ASP A 24 -8.70 -6.48 -19.56
C ASP A 24 -7.60 -7.09 -18.71
N LEU A 25 -7.79 -7.05 -17.38
CA LEU A 25 -6.90 -7.69 -16.41
C LEU A 25 -7.62 -8.80 -15.68
N GLY A 26 -7.11 -10.02 -15.78
CA GLY A 26 -7.58 -11.18 -15.00
C GLY A 26 -6.76 -11.32 -13.72
N ILE A 27 -7.42 -11.28 -12.57
CA ILE A 27 -6.79 -11.46 -11.25
C ILE A 27 -7.08 -12.85 -10.70
N ARG A 28 -6.03 -13.49 -10.15
CA ARG A 28 -6.12 -14.77 -9.43
C ARG A 28 -5.25 -14.73 -8.18
N GLY A 29 -5.86 -14.92 -7.03
CA GLY A 29 -5.26 -14.69 -5.72
C GLY A 29 -4.72 -13.25 -5.64
N GLU A 30 -3.42 -13.15 -5.34
CA GLU A 30 -2.73 -11.87 -5.13
C GLU A 30 -1.95 -11.42 -6.39
N ARG A 31 -2.29 -11.95 -7.57
CA ARG A 31 -1.51 -11.72 -8.80
C ARG A 31 -2.39 -11.32 -9.97
N VAL A 32 -1.85 -10.45 -10.83
CA VAL A 32 -2.32 -10.30 -12.21
C VAL A 32 -1.93 -11.58 -12.95
N ALA A 33 -2.92 -12.40 -13.26
CA ALA A 33 -2.73 -13.68 -13.92
C ALA A 33 -2.68 -13.53 -15.44
N GLU A 34 -3.51 -12.66 -15.99
CA GLU A 34 -3.71 -12.49 -17.43
C GLU A 34 -3.92 -11.01 -17.79
N ILE A 35 -3.38 -10.62 -18.94
CA ILE A 35 -3.60 -9.32 -19.58
C ILE A 35 -3.92 -9.61 -21.05
N ALA A 36 -5.12 -9.26 -21.50
CA ALA A 36 -5.57 -9.52 -22.87
C ALA A 36 -6.52 -8.42 -23.35
N ALA A 37 -6.77 -8.35 -24.66
CA ALA A 37 -7.68 -7.34 -25.21
C ALA A 37 -9.17 -7.63 -24.91
N ASP A 38 -9.51 -8.89 -24.68
CA ASP A 38 -10.87 -9.38 -24.43
C ASP A 38 -10.75 -10.68 -23.60
N LEU A 39 -11.16 -10.62 -22.33
CA LEU A 39 -11.21 -11.80 -21.45
C LEU A 39 -12.65 -12.29 -21.29
N ASP A 40 -12.84 -13.61 -21.41
CA ASP A 40 -14.16 -14.22 -21.17
C ASP A 40 -14.62 -13.99 -19.72
N ALA A 41 -15.62 -13.11 -19.55
CA ALA A 41 -16.26 -12.79 -18.30
C ALA A 41 -16.83 -14.03 -17.56
N GLY A 42 -17.17 -15.10 -18.29
CA GLY A 42 -17.63 -16.37 -17.73
C GLY A 42 -16.58 -17.09 -16.87
N ARG A 43 -15.30 -16.70 -16.98
CA ARG A 43 -14.21 -17.24 -16.17
C ARG A 43 -14.06 -16.58 -14.81
N ALA A 44 -14.67 -15.41 -14.60
CA ALA A 44 -14.47 -14.61 -13.39
C ALA A 44 -15.59 -14.77 -12.35
N GLY A 45 -15.24 -14.78 -11.06
CA GLY A 45 -16.24 -14.66 -9.98
C GLY A 45 -16.88 -13.28 -9.89
N ARG A 46 -16.25 -12.25 -10.47
CA ARG A 46 -16.69 -10.85 -10.47
C ARG A 46 -16.09 -10.09 -11.65
N VAL A 47 -16.83 -9.15 -12.22
CA VAL A 47 -16.33 -8.22 -13.23
C VAL A 47 -16.41 -6.79 -12.69
N ILE A 48 -15.36 -6.00 -12.97
CA ILE A 48 -15.25 -4.59 -12.64
C ILE A 48 -15.16 -3.82 -13.97
N ASP A 49 -16.21 -3.11 -14.35
CA ASP A 49 -16.22 -2.27 -15.55
C ASP A 49 -15.35 -1.02 -15.31
N ALA A 50 -14.24 -0.92 -16.04
CA ALA A 50 -13.32 0.20 -16.05
C ALA A 50 -13.36 0.99 -17.37
N THR A 51 -14.45 0.87 -18.14
CA THR A 51 -14.62 1.56 -19.42
C THR A 51 -14.43 3.07 -19.28
N GLY A 52 -13.48 3.61 -20.04
CA GLY A 52 -13.16 5.04 -20.01
C GLY A 52 -12.41 5.49 -18.74
N LYS A 53 -11.95 4.54 -17.92
CA LYS A 53 -11.11 4.80 -16.75
C LYS A 53 -9.68 4.35 -17.01
N PHE A 54 -8.75 4.99 -16.31
CA PHE A 54 -7.37 4.52 -16.23
C PHE A 54 -7.24 3.41 -15.19
N VAL A 55 -6.49 2.38 -15.53
CA VAL A 55 -6.06 1.33 -14.61
C VAL A 55 -4.56 1.53 -14.40
N LEU A 56 -4.20 1.91 -13.18
CA LEU A 56 -2.83 2.26 -12.80
C LEU A 56 -2.30 1.20 -11.82
N PRO A 57 -0.98 0.93 -11.81
CA PRO A 57 -0.35 0.28 -10.67
C PRO A 57 -0.63 1.11 -9.40
N GLY A 58 -0.80 0.42 -8.27
CA GLY A 58 -0.89 1.12 -7.00
C GLY A 58 0.38 1.93 -6.71
N VAL A 59 0.21 3.11 -6.13
CA VAL A 59 1.32 4.03 -5.90
C VAL A 59 2.24 3.47 -4.80
N VAL A 60 3.55 3.63 -5.02
CA VAL A 60 4.60 3.34 -4.03
C VAL A 60 5.10 4.65 -3.44
N ASP A 61 4.73 4.93 -2.18
CA ASP A 61 5.19 6.10 -1.44
C ASP A 61 6.44 5.77 -0.62
N VAL A 62 7.58 6.33 -1.02
CA VAL A 62 8.88 6.03 -0.41
C VAL A 62 9.22 6.94 0.77
N HIS A 63 8.34 7.87 1.14
CA HIS A 63 8.64 8.88 2.16
C HIS A 63 7.43 9.13 3.06
N THR A 64 7.24 8.24 4.04
CA THR A 64 6.15 8.36 5.02
C THR A 64 6.66 8.41 6.45
N HIS A 65 5.98 9.20 7.28
CA HIS A 65 6.28 9.36 8.70
C HIS A 65 5.03 9.18 9.57
N PRO A 66 4.45 7.97 9.61
CA PRO A 66 3.21 7.73 10.35
C PRO A 66 3.35 8.11 11.83
N VAL A 67 4.49 7.76 12.45
CA VAL A 67 4.79 7.92 13.89
C VAL A 67 4.64 9.32 14.48
N TYR A 68 4.50 10.38 13.68
CA TYR A 68 4.31 11.73 14.21
C TYR A 68 2.87 12.08 14.54
N LEU A 69 1.90 11.52 13.80
CA LEU A 69 0.47 11.89 13.90
C LEU A 69 -0.48 10.70 13.72
N ASP A 70 0.03 9.53 13.38
CA ASP A 70 -0.74 8.33 13.02
C ASP A 70 0.04 7.05 13.43
N ASP A 71 -0.52 5.87 13.12
CA ASP A 71 0.15 4.57 13.19
C ASP A 71 0.25 3.90 11.82
N LEU A 72 0.89 2.73 11.75
CA LEU A 72 1.04 1.99 10.48
C LEU A 72 -0.31 1.53 9.90
N GLY A 73 -1.30 1.24 10.75
CA GLY A 73 -2.63 0.83 10.33
C GLY A 73 -3.42 1.99 9.75
N GLY A 74 -3.52 3.11 10.48
CA GLY A 74 -4.21 4.31 10.06
C GLY A 74 -3.62 4.92 8.78
N ALA A 75 -2.28 4.96 8.70
CA ALA A 75 -1.60 5.43 7.50
C ALA A 75 -1.88 4.52 6.29
N SER A 76 -1.89 3.20 6.48
CA SER A 76 -2.22 2.25 5.41
C SER A 76 -3.65 2.43 4.88
N VAL A 77 -4.63 2.61 5.78
CA VAL A 77 -6.02 2.86 5.40
C VAL A 77 -6.16 4.17 4.63
N SER A 78 -5.54 5.25 5.11
CA SER A 78 -5.56 6.56 4.45
C SER A 78 -4.91 6.50 3.07
N GLY A 79 -3.77 5.80 2.96
CA GLY A 79 -3.10 5.57 1.70
C GLY A 79 -3.95 4.81 0.68
N ALA A 80 -4.61 3.74 1.11
CA ALA A 80 -5.47 2.95 0.25
C ALA A 80 -6.62 3.78 -0.37
N HIS A 81 -7.22 4.70 0.41
CA HIS A 81 -8.24 5.64 -0.11
C HIS A 81 -7.67 6.61 -1.17
N GLY A 82 -6.38 6.93 -1.09
CA GLY A 82 -5.67 7.76 -2.05
C GLY A 82 -5.01 7.00 -3.21
N GLY A 83 -5.13 5.68 -3.26
CA GLY A 83 -4.49 4.84 -4.29
C GLY A 83 -3.03 4.46 -4.03
N VAL A 84 -2.52 4.71 -2.81
CA VAL A 84 -1.22 4.21 -2.34
C VAL A 84 -1.39 2.80 -1.80
N THR A 85 -0.69 1.84 -2.39
CA THR A 85 -0.78 0.43 -2.00
C THR A 85 0.48 -0.09 -1.33
N THR A 86 1.58 0.67 -1.39
CA THR A 86 2.84 0.33 -0.76
C THR A 86 3.48 1.58 -0.17
N MET A 87 3.93 1.50 1.09
CA MET A 87 4.61 2.58 1.78
C MET A 87 5.96 2.12 2.32
N ILE A 88 6.95 3.00 2.27
CA ILE A 88 8.23 2.84 2.96
C ILE A 88 8.29 3.94 4.02
N HIS A 89 8.28 3.53 5.28
CA HIS A 89 8.40 4.45 6.41
C HIS A 89 9.80 4.39 7.01
N TYR A 90 10.20 5.47 7.67
CA TYR A 90 11.48 5.52 8.36
C TYR A 90 11.41 4.85 9.72
N ALA A 91 12.26 3.86 9.95
CA ALA A 91 12.51 3.32 11.28
C ALA A 91 13.45 4.28 12.04
N TYR A 92 12.87 5.08 12.94
CA TYR A 92 13.67 5.96 13.79
C TYR A 92 14.43 5.15 14.83
N ALA A 93 15.75 5.03 14.65
CA ALA A 93 16.61 4.62 15.74
C ALA A 93 16.63 5.74 16.78
N ARG A 94 15.91 5.55 17.90
CA ARG A 94 16.22 6.32 19.11
C ARG A 94 17.65 5.97 19.49
N GLY A 95 18.58 6.89 19.24
CA GLY A 95 19.93 6.75 19.77
C GLY A 95 19.82 6.48 21.27
N ARG A 96 20.41 5.38 21.76
CA ARG A 96 20.67 5.22 23.20
C ARG A 96 21.31 6.52 23.63
N GLY A 97 20.59 7.29 24.46
CA GLY A 97 20.91 8.68 24.73
C GLY A 97 22.41 8.80 24.96
N ARG A 98 23.13 9.41 24.02
CA ARG A 98 24.53 9.73 24.26
C ARG A 98 24.47 10.71 25.41
N ALA A 99 24.92 10.29 26.59
CA ALA A 99 25.17 11.22 27.68
C ALA A 99 25.98 12.36 27.07
N ARG A 100 25.41 13.57 27.07
CA ARG A 100 26.17 14.74 26.68
C ARG A 100 27.41 14.76 27.59
N PRO A 101 28.63 14.93 27.06
CA PRO A 101 29.78 15.13 27.92
C PRO A 101 29.46 16.36 28.79
N GLY A 102 29.33 16.18 30.11
CA GLY A 102 29.00 17.23 31.07
C GLY A 102 27.52 17.38 31.46
N GLY A 103 26.60 16.54 30.98
CA GLY A 103 25.20 16.58 31.43
C GLY A 103 24.97 15.67 32.63
N GLY A 104 24.84 16.25 33.83
CA GLY A 104 24.44 15.51 35.04
C GLY A 104 23.14 14.72 34.86
N PRO A 105 22.85 13.73 35.73
CA PRO A 105 21.71 12.84 35.57
C PRO A 105 20.44 13.68 35.42
N ARG A 106 19.73 13.48 34.29
CA ARG A 106 18.40 14.09 34.13
C ARG A 106 17.53 13.45 35.20
N GLY A 107 17.14 14.24 36.20
CA GLY A 107 16.13 13.85 37.16
C GLY A 107 14.93 13.30 36.41
N GLU A 108 14.47 12.13 36.84
CA GLU A 108 13.26 11.49 36.35
C GLU A 108 12.14 12.53 36.35
N ARG A 109 11.54 12.79 35.19
CA ARG A 109 10.35 13.65 35.15
C ARG A 109 9.21 12.84 35.77
N PRO A 110 8.42 13.43 36.68
CA PRO A 110 7.21 12.77 37.18
C PRO A 110 6.29 12.53 35.98
N GLY A 111 6.19 11.27 35.54
CA GLY A 111 5.41 10.88 34.34
C GLY A 111 5.96 9.67 33.59
N ASP A 112 7.25 9.32 33.75
CA ASP A 112 7.89 8.23 33.00
C ASP A 112 7.59 6.80 33.56
N ARG A 113 6.70 6.67 34.55
CA ARG A 113 6.15 5.37 34.95
C ARG A 113 5.01 4.99 34.01
N LEU A 114 5.27 4.05 33.11
CA LEU A 114 4.19 3.23 32.55
C LEU A 114 3.51 2.48 33.71
N PRO A 115 2.17 2.43 33.79
CA PRO A 115 1.49 1.63 34.80
C PRO A 115 1.83 0.15 34.55
N GLY A 116 2.47 -0.47 35.54
CA GLY A 116 2.71 -1.90 35.55
C GLY A 116 1.44 -2.66 35.92
N GLY A 117 1.21 -3.78 35.24
CA GLY A 117 0.10 -4.70 35.47
C GLY A 117 -0.20 -5.50 34.21
#